data_AF-A0A954N9I5-F1
#
_entry.id   AF-A0A954N9I5-F1
#
_cell.length_a   1.000
_cell.length_b   1.000
_cell.length_c   1.000
_cell.angle_alpha   90.00
_cell.angle_beta   90.00
_cell.angle_gamma   90.00
#
_symmetry.space_group_name_H-M   'P 1'
#
loop_
_entity.id
_entity.type
_entity.pdbx_description
1 polymer ?
#
loop_
_entity_poly.entity_id
_entity_poly.type
_entity_poly.pdbx_seq_one_letter_code
_entity_poly.pdbx_strand_id
1 'polypeptide(L)'
;GWVDGLDYLIWASNFGSHPGVGTGPGNGDYNDDGAVDGLDYLDWAANFGTHSSSGTSVPEPSALVLLTSALGVVLSRRRRN
;
A
#
# COMPACT_ATOMS: atom_id res chain seq x y z
N GLY A 1 5.28 -0.61 0.92
CA GLY A 1 6.52 0.08 1.32
C GLY A 1 6.66 0.00 2.83
N TRP A 2 7.87 0.02 3.36
CA TRP A 2 8.10 0.09 4.82
C TRP A 2 8.05 1.55 5.27
N VAL A 3 7.62 1.78 6.50
CA VAL A 3 7.80 3.06 7.20
C VAL A 3 9.07 2.96 8.05
N ASP A 4 10.12 3.67 7.66
CA ASP A 4 11.45 3.53 8.26
C ASP A 4 12.17 4.88 8.47
N GLY A 5 13.49 4.81 8.71
CA GLY A 5 14.32 5.99 8.96
C GLY A 5 14.60 6.86 7.74
N LEU A 6 14.41 6.34 6.52
CA LEU A 6 14.47 7.16 5.31
C LEU A 6 13.26 8.09 5.23
N ASP A 7 12.08 7.60 5.63
CA ASP A 7 10.88 8.43 5.72
C ASP A 7 11.10 9.58 6.72
N TYR A 8 11.66 9.27 7.89
CA TYR A 8 12.03 10.30 8.87
C TYR A 8 12.94 11.39 8.28
N LEU A 9 13.88 11.02 7.39
CA LEU A 9 14.78 11.98 6.77
C LEU A 9 14.05 12.91 5.79
N ILE A 10 13.01 12.40 5.11
CA ILE A 10 12.13 13.22 4.27
C ILE A 10 11.39 14.25 5.13
N TRP A 11 10.76 13.83 6.23
CA TRP A 11 10.12 14.75 7.17
C TRP A 11 11.10 15.78 7.72
N ALA A 12 12.26 15.33 8.22
CA ALA A 12 13.26 16.21 8.82
C ALA A 12 13.82 17.23 7.82
N SER A 13 13.93 16.86 6.53
CA SER A 13 14.37 17.76 5.47
C SER A 13 13.31 18.80 5.10
N ASN A 14 12.03 18.50 5.32
CA ASN A 14 10.92 19.37 4.91
C ASN A 14 10.23 20.04 6.10
N PHE A 15 10.66 19.79 7.34
CA PHE A 15 10.06 20.35 8.55
C PHE A 15 9.92 21.88 8.50
N GLY A 16 8.72 22.39 8.79
CA GLY A 16 8.37 23.80 8.69
C GLY A 16 7.99 24.26 7.27
N SER A 17 7.87 23.34 6.30
CA SER A 17 7.27 23.64 5.00
C SER A 17 5.77 23.89 5.16
N HIS A 18 5.26 24.86 4.40
CA HIS A 18 3.89 25.34 4.46
C HIS A 18 3.14 25.02 3.15
N PRO A 19 1.81 25.18 3.12
CA PRO A 19 0.99 24.80 1.96
C PRO A 19 1.48 25.40 0.65
N GLY A 20 1.71 24.54 -0.35
CA GLY A 20 2.14 24.94 -1.70
C GLY A 20 3.49 24.40 -2.16
N VAL A 21 4.24 23.71 -1.28
CA VAL A 21 5.55 23.08 -1.62
C VAL A 21 5.39 21.63 -2.13
N GLY A 22 4.18 21.08 -2.06
CA GLY A 22 3.86 19.68 -2.37
C GLY A 22 3.30 19.01 -1.13
N THR A 23 2.16 18.34 -1.27
CA THR A 23 1.46 17.64 -0.19
C THR A 23 1.78 16.15 -0.22
N GLY A 24 1.60 15.51 0.92
CA GLY A 24 1.65 14.07 1.07
C GLY A 24 3.00 13.48 1.46
N PRO A 25 3.03 12.15 1.66
CA PRO A 25 4.11 11.46 2.37
C PRO A 25 5.47 11.57 1.69
N GLY A 26 5.51 11.80 0.36
CA GLY A 26 6.75 12.04 -0.38
C GLY A 26 7.44 13.37 -0.04
N ASN A 27 6.73 14.30 0.59
CA ASN A 27 7.20 15.59 1.06
C ASN A 27 7.31 15.66 2.58
N GLY A 28 7.00 14.58 3.31
CA GLY A 28 6.99 14.55 4.78
C GLY A 28 5.69 15.03 5.42
N ASP A 29 4.68 15.35 4.61
CA ASP A 29 3.30 15.66 5.03
C ASP A 29 2.53 14.33 5.09
N TYR A 30 2.58 13.68 6.25
CA TYR A 30 2.02 12.35 6.47
C TYR A 30 0.52 12.37 6.76
N ASN A 31 -0.01 13.52 7.18
CA ASN A 31 -1.43 13.70 7.46
C ASN A 31 -2.21 14.36 6.30
N ASP A 32 -1.52 14.71 5.21
CA ASP A 32 -2.05 15.38 4.00
C ASP A 32 -2.73 16.73 4.31
N ASP A 33 -2.29 17.46 5.35
CA ASP A 33 -2.84 18.77 5.73
C ASP A 33 -2.12 19.95 5.04
N GLY A 34 -1.03 19.66 4.33
CA GLY A 34 -0.23 20.62 3.58
C GLY A 34 0.79 21.40 4.41
N ALA A 35 0.92 21.11 5.69
CA ALA A 35 2.08 21.47 6.50
C ALA A 35 2.99 20.25 6.68
N VAL A 36 4.25 20.51 7.01
CA VAL A 36 5.17 19.46 7.48
C VAL A 36 5.61 19.84 8.88
N ASP A 37 4.93 19.30 9.88
CA ASP A 37 5.08 19.71 11.28
C ASP A 37 5.10 18.53 12.28
N GLY A 38 4.86 18.83 13.55
CA GLY A 38 4.89 17.83 14.62
C GLY A 38 3.75 16.81 14.54
N LEU A 39 2.64 17.12 13.86
CA LEU A 39 1.54 16.20 13.65
C LEU A 39 1.95 15.09 12.69
N ASP A 40 2.67 15.42 11.63
CA ASP A 40 3.23 14.43 10.70
C ASP A 40 4.19 13.47 11.40
N TYR A 41 5.03 14.01 12.29
CA TYR A 41 5.94 13.18 13.08
C TYR A 41 5.19 12.16 13.94
N LEU A 42 4.06 12.54 14.53
CA LEU A 42 3.22 11.64 15.32
C LEU A 42 2.64 10.53 14.45
N ASP A 43 2.18 10.84 13.24
CA ASP A 43 1.67 9.85 12.30
C ASP A 43 2.76 8.89 11.80
N TRP A 44 3.95 9.41 11.47
CA TRP A 44 5.10 8.57 11.15
C TRP A 44 5.48 7.65 12.31
N ALA A 45 5.58 8.20 13.53
CA ALA A 45 5.97 7.43 14.71
C ALA A 45 4.94 6.34 15.05
N ALA A 46 3.65 6.63 14.87
CA ALA A 46 2.58 5.65 15.05
C ALA A 46 2.65 4.50 14.05
N ASN A 47 3.18 4.75 12.86
CA ASN A 47 3.30 3.78 11.78
C ASN A 47 4.71 3.21 11.60
N PHE A 48 5.68 3.58 12.44
CA PHE A 48 7.07 3.17 12.27
C PHE A 48 7.22 1.63 12.31
N GLY A 49 7.94 1.08 11.34
CA GLY A 49 8.14 -0.35 11.17
C GLY A 49 6.92 -1.09 10.59
N THR A 50 5.82 -0.40 10.30
CA THR A 50 4.70 -0.99 9.57
C THR A 50 5.08 -1.19 8.12
N HIS A 51 4.60 -2.29 7.55
CA HIS A 51 4.68 -2.52 6.12
C HIS A 51 3.31 -2.22 5.52
N SER A 52 3.24 -1.22 4.65
CA SER A 52 2.08 -1.02 3.80
C SER A 52 2.00 -2.21 2.85
N SER A 53 1.19 -3.19 3.27
CA SER A 53 0.84 -4.35 2.47
C SER A 53 -0.12 -3.82 1.41
N SER A 54 0.44 -3.45 0.25
CA SER A 54 -0.36 -3.20 -0.94
C SER A 54 -0.96 -4.55 -1.35
N GLY A 55 -1.99 -4.98 -0.63
CA GLY A 55 -2.86 -6.06 -1.02
C GLY A 55 -3.53 -5.60 -2.29
N THR A 56 -2.95 -5.98 -3.43
CA THR A 56 -3.70 -5.91 -4.67
C THR A 56 -4.90 -6.81 -4.43
N SER A 57 -6.08 -6.21 -4.29
CA SER A 57 -7.33 -6.93 -4.39
C SER A 57 -7.30 -7.53 -5.79
N VAL A 58 -6.77 -8.76 -5.90
CA VAL A 58 -6.72 -9.49 -7.15
C VAL A 58 -8.18 -9.56 -7.60
N PRO A 59 -8.56 -8.90 -8.71
CA PRO A 59 -9.93 -8.94 -9.16
C PRO A 59 -10.29 -10.41 -9.36
N GLU A 60 -11.49 -10.81 -8.95
CA GLU A 60 -11.99 -12.16 -9.17
C GLU A 60 -12.50 -12.32 -10.62
N PRO A 61 -11.61 -12.56 -11.61
CA PRO A 61 -12.00 -13.47 -12.70
C PRO A 61 -11.14 -14.75 -12.76
N SER A 62 -9.89 -14.71 -12.30
CA SER A 62 -8.92 -15.79 -12.56
C SER A 62 -9.18 -17.06 -11.74
N ALA A 63 -9.68 -16.93 -10.50
CA ALA A 63 -9.99 -18.07 -9.65
C ALA A 63 -11.11 -18.95 -10.22
N LEU A 64 -12.16 -18.34 -10.79
CA LEU A 64 -13.30 -19.06 -11.38
C LEU A 64 -12.91 -19.81 -12.66
N VAL A 65 -12.02 -19.24 -13.49
CA VAL A 65 -11.51 -19.89 -14.70
C VAL A 65 -10.69 -21.14 -14.38
N LEU A 66 -9.83 -21.07 -13.35
CA LEU A 66 -9.06 -22.23 -12.91
C LEU A 66 -9.95 -23.34 -12.34
N LEU A 67 -11.01 -22.98 -11.61
CA LEU A 67 -11.94 -23.94 -11.01
C LEU A 67 -12.80 -24.66 -12.05
N THR A 68 -13.35 -23.90 -13.01
CA THR A 68 -14.19 -24.46 -14.10
C THR A 68 -13.38 -25.32 -15.07
N SER A 69 -12.16 -24.91 -15.41
CA SER A 69 -11.27 -25.72 -16.26
C SER A 69 -10.84 -27.02 -15.57
N ALA A 70 -10.50 -26.98 -14.27
CA ALA A 70 -10.20 -28.18 -13.49
C ALA A 70 -11.40 -29.14 -13.43
N LEU A 71 -12.62 -28.62 -13.18
CA LEU A 71 -13.84 -29.43 -13.17
C LEU A 71 -14.12 -30.05 -14.54
N GLY A 72 -13.97 -29.27 -15.62
CA GLY A 72 -14.16 -29.72 -17.00
C GLY A 72 -13.23 -30.87 -17.38
N VAL A 73 -11.94 -30.80 -16.99
CA VAL A 73 -10.96 -31.86 -17.23
C VAL A 73 -11.31 -33.13 -16.44
N VAL A 74 -11.70 -33.00 -15.17
CA VAL A 74 -12.07 -34.14 -14.31
C VAL A 74 -13.32 -34.84 -14.83
N LEU A 75 -14.35 -34.08 -15.21
CA LEU A 75 -15.59 -34.63 -15.75
C LEU A 75 -15.38 -35.26 -17.13
N SER A 76 -14.53 -34.68 -17.98
CA SER A 76 -14.19 -35.24 -19.29
C SER A 76 -13.39 -36.55 -19.19
N ARG A 77 -12.55 -36.70 -18.16
CA ARG A 77 -11.86 -37.96 -17.87
C ARG A 77 -12.81 -39.05 -17.37
N ARG A 78 -13.79 -38.69 -16.53
CA ARG A 78 -14.77 -39.65 -16.00
C ARG A 78 -15.74 -40.22 -17.04
N ARG A 79 -16.02 -39.49 -18.12
CA ARG A 79 -16.90 -39.95 -19.21
C ARG A 79 -16.21 -40.87 -20.23
N ARG A 80 -14.88 -40.97 -20.19
CA ARG A 80 -14.08 -41.78 -21.13
C ARG A 80 -13.64 -43.13 -20.55
N ASN A 81 -13.94 -43.40 -19.28
CA ASN A 81 -13.80 -44.69 -18.62
C ASN A 81 -15.17 -45.35 -18.52
#